data_AF-A0AAD7Q7R2-F1
#
_entry.id   AF-A0AAD7Q7R2-F1
#
_cell.length_a   1.000
_cell.length_b   1.000
_cell.length_c   1.000
_cell.angle_alpha   90.00
_cell.angle_beta   90.00
_cell.angle_gamma   90.00
#
_symmetry.space_group_name_H-M   'P 1'
#
loop_
_entity.id
_entity.type
_entity.pdbx_description
1 polymer ?
#
loop_
_entity_poly.entity_id
_entity_poly.type
_entity_poly.pdbx_seq_one_letter_code
_entity_poly.pdbx_strand_id
1 'polypeptide(L)'
;MAEETTLSPPPSPAFLEVNCRSSGRTRRFAVGTDAGFAVSLINRKLNKGNPFVWHIESVQEGDEPIAFGPNSVLVDYGHGWKLQTVTEADLGVGVQNAEDLPAMPMPIPIPIPIPIANSSGAACSAKRVSKPQPVTTSLYIGKIVLAFSFIFVFGAIFTLALENLPSLILFIKSAM
;
A
#
# COMPACT_ATOMS: atom_id res chain seq x y z
N MET A 1 45.76 19.80 32.72
CA MET A 1 44.43 20.43 32.74
C MET A 1 43.69 19.87 31.54
N ALA A 2 42.73 18.98 31.77
CA ALA A 2 41.82 18.51 30.74
C ALA A 2 40.61 19.45 30.75
N GLU A 3 40.37 20.13 29.64
CA GLU A 3 39.18 20.96 29.44
C GLU A 3 38.04 20.04 29.03
N GLU A 4 37.15 19.79 29.98
CA GLU A 4 35.92 19.03 29.79
C GLU A 4 34.90 19.94 29.08
N THR A 5 34.85 19.85 27.75
CA THR A 5 33.85 20.56 26.94
C THR A 5 32.46 19.97 27.20
N THR A 6 31.70 20.64 28.06
CA THR A 6 30.29 20.35 28.33
C THR A 6 29.44 20.58 27.07
N LEU A 7 29.12 19.52 26.33
CA LEU A 7 28.18 19.57 25.19
C LEU A 7 26.74 19.67 25.72
N SER A 8 26.13 20.84 25.58
CA SER A 8 24.68 21.02 25.75
C SER A 8 23.91 20.15 24.75
N PRO A 9 22.79 19.49 25.14
CA PRO A 9 22.01 18.69 24.21
C PRO A 9 21.46 19.59 23.08
N PRO A 10 21.45 19.11 21.83
CA PRO A 10 20.95 19.88 20.70
C PRO A 10 19.47 20.25 20.93
N PRO A 11 19.04 21.47 20.53
CA PRO A 11 17.66 21.88 20.66
C PRO A 11 16.75 20.91 19.91
N SER A 12 15.67 20.47 20.56
CA SER A 12 14.67 19.58 19.95
C SER A 12 14.16 20.19 18.64
N PRO A 13 14.08 19.42 17.55
CA PRO A 13 13.67 19.97 16.27
C PRO A 13 12.25 20.55 16.37
N ALA A 14 12.07 21.79 15.92
CA ALA A 14 10.75 22.44 15.90
C ALA A 14 9.80 21.80 14.87
N PHE A 15 10.36 21.15 13.86
CA PHE A 15 9.66 20.45 12.79
C PHE A 15 10.58 19.36 12.19
N LEU A 16 9.97 18.38 11.54
CA LEU A 16 10.65 17.28 10.84
C LEU A 16 10.71 17.56 9.35
N GLU A 17 11.85 17.30 8.73
CA GLU A 17 12.02 17.43 7.29
C GLU A 17 12.04 16.06 6.60
N VAL A 18 11.13 15.85 5.66
CA VAL A 18 11.04 14.62 4.86
C VAL A 18 11.41 14.95 3.42
N ASN A 19 12.45 14.31 2.90
CA ASN A 19 12.87 14.42 1.51
C ASN A 19 12.01 13.49 0.63
N CYS A 20 11.26 14.07 -0.31
CA CYS A 20 10.47 13.29 -1.25
C CYS A 20 11.28 12.91 -2.49
N ARG A 21 11.74 11.65 -2.59
CA ARG A 21 12.43 11.12 -3.79
C ARG A 21 11.61 11.30 -5.06
N SER A 22 10.29 11.05 -4.99
CA SER A 22 9.38 11.16 -6.13
C SER A 22 9.33 12.57 -6.75
N SER A 23 9.46 13.62 -5.94
CA SER A 23 9.38 15.01 -6.41
C SER A 23 10.68 15.81 -6.30
N GLY A 24 11.70 15.27 -5.66
CA GLY A 24 12.94 15.96 -5.28
C GLY A 24 12.74 17.09 -4.26
N ARG A 25 11.55 17.23 -3.66
CA ARG A 25 11.22 18.33 -2.74
C ARG A 25 11.25 17.88 -1.29
N THR A 26 11.83 18.70 -0.43
CA THR A 26 11.75 18.53 1.03
C THR A 26 10.45 19.14 1.56
N ARG A 27 9.82 18.46 2.51
CA ARG A 27 8.60 18.92 3.18
C ARG A 27 8.76 18.93 4.69
N ARG A 28 8.11 19.88 5.32
CA ARG A 28 8.15 20.09 6.78
C ARG A 28 6.86 19.59 7.43
N PHE A 29 7.01 18.85 8.51
CA PHE A 29 5.92 18.31 9.32
C PHE A 29 6.12 18.68 10.78
N ALA A 30 5.03 18.84 11.53
CA ALA A 30 5.14 19.04 12.97
C ALA A 30 5.67 17.76 13.64
N VAL A 31 6.38 17.92 14.76
CA VAL A 31 6.74 16.78 15.62
C VAL A 31 5.46 16.09 16.09
N GLY A 32 5.45 14.76 16.10
CA GLY A 32 4.24 13.97 16.43
C GLY A 32 3.36 13.63 15.23
N THR A 33 3.73 14.02 14.00
CA THR A 33 2.96 13.68 12.80
C THR A 33 3.08 12.19 12.48
N ASP A 34 1.95 11.53 12.23
CA ASP A 34 1.90 10.15 11.75
C ASP A 34 2.45 10.02 10.32
N ALA A 35 3.23 8.97 10.07
CA ALA A 35 3.84 8.72 8.77
C ALA A 35 2.80 8.54 7.66
N GLY A 36 1.69 7.84 7.91
CA GLY A 36 0.62 7.66 6.92
C GLY A 36 -0.06 8.98 6.54
N PHE A 37 -0.26 9.88 7.50
CA PHE A 37 -0.76 11.22 7.23
C PHE A 37 0.22 12.04 6.37
N ALA A 38 1.51 12.00 6.71
CA ALA A 38 2.56 12.66 5.95
C ALA A 38 2.64 12.16 4.50
N VAL A 39 2.60 10.84 4.29
CA VAL A 39 2.57 10.20 2.97
C VAL A 39 1.35 10.64 2.16
N SER A 40 0.16 10.67 2.76
CA SER A 40 -1.07 11.14 2.12
C SER A 40 -0.95 12.59 1.61
N LEU A 41 -0.40 13.49 2.44
CA LEU A 41 -0.15 14.89 2.05
C LEU A 41 0.93 15.05 0.98
N ILE A 42 1.95 14.19 1.01
CA ILE A 42 3.00 14.16 -0.02
C ILE A 42 2.38 13.79 -1.35
N ASN A 43 1.71 12.64 -1.42
CA ASN A 43 1.07 12.09 -2.62
C ASN A 43 0.03 13.03 -3.22
N ARG A 44 -0.80 13.68 -2.39
CA ARG A 44 -1.80 14.66 -2.86
C ARG A 44 -1.20 15.85 -3.61
N LYS A 45 0.05 16.21 -3.32
CA LYS A 45 0.75 17.34 -3.95
C LYS A 45 1.84 16.88 -4.93
N LEU A 46 1.84 15.61 -5.35
CA LEU A 46 2.71 15.17 -6.45
C LEU A 46 2.15 15.70 -7.78
N ASN A 47 3.06 16.05 -8.69
CA ASN A 47 2.67 16.39 -10.05
C ASN A 47 2.27 15.11 -10.81
N LYS A 48 1.43 15.25 -11.83
CA LYS A 48 1.10 14.13 -12.71
C LYS A 48 2.38 13.56 -13.34
N GLY A 49 2.53 12.25 -13.29
CA GLY A 49 3.69 11.53 -13.82
C GLY A 49 4.77 11.19 -12.79
N ASN A 50 4.71 11.75 -11.58
CA ASN A 50 5.62 11.36 -10.51
C ASN A 50 5.19 10.03 -9.87
N PRO A 51 6.12 9.13 -9.50
CA PRO A 51 5.79 7.85 -8.90
C PRO A 51 5.16 8.03 -7.52
N PHE A 52 4.26 7.13 -7.12
CA PHE A 52 3.62 7.22 -5.82
C PHE A 52 4.60 6.91 -4.69
N VAL A 53 4.45 7.61 -3.56
CA VAL A 53 5.21 7.34 -2.33
C VAL A 53 4.49 6.26 -1.54
N TRP A 54 5.21 5.18 -1.22
CA TRP A 54 4.69 4.05 -0.45
C TRP A 54 4.77 4.29 1.07
N HIS A 55 5.96 4.65 1.54
CA HIS A 55 6.21 4.91 2.95
C HIS A 55 7.37 5.89 3.11
N ILE A 56 7.61 6.28 4.36
CA ILE A 56 8.76 7.09 4.76
C ILE A 56 9.71 6.17 5.53
N GLU A 57 10.99 6.36 5.33
CA GLU A 57 12.07 5.69 6.04
C GLU A 57 13.05 6.73 6.60
N SER A 58 13.79 6.36 7.63
CA SER A 58 14.97 7.10 8.07
C SER A 58 16.20 6.43 7.48
N VAL A 59 17.04 7.19 6.78
CA VAL A 59 18.27 6.69 6.15
C VAL A 59 19.50 7.36 6.76
N GLN A 60 20.54 6.57 6.99
CA GLN A 60 21.89 7.01 7.34
C GLN A 60 22.88 6.27 6.43
N GLU A 61 24.01 6.91 6.13
CA GLU A 61 25.04 6.31 5.29
C GLU A 61 25.71 5.12 6.00
N GLY A 62 25.68 3.95 5.35
CA GLY A 62 26.29 2.72 5.87
C GLY A 62 25.38 1.88 6.77
N ASP A 63 24.21 2.40 7.14
CA ASP A 63 23.25 1.73 8.01
C ASP A 63 21.99 1.28 7.27
N GLU A 64 21.30 0.29 7.86
CA GLU A 64 20.02 -0.20 7.33
C GLU A 64 18.90 0.85 7.55
N PRO A 65 18.08 1.16 6.53
CA PRO A 65 16.98 2.10 6.66
C PRO A 65 15.93 1.66 7.67
N ILE A 66 15.40 2.62 8.44
CA ILE A 66 14.33 2.37 9.41
C ILE A 66 12.99 2.78 8.77
N ALA A 67 12.17 1.80 8.40
CA ALA A 67 10.86 2.04 7.79
C ALA A 67 9.79 2.43 8.84
N PHE A 68 8.99 3.46 8.53
CA PHE A 68 7.88 3.91 9.36
C PHE A 68 6.55 3.31 8.88
N GLY A 69 5.87 2.59 9.77
CA GLY A 69 4.52 2.09 9.52
C GLY A 69 3.47 3.22 9.42
N PRO A 70 2.31 2.99 8.80
CA PRO A 70 1.33 4.05 8.52
C PRO A 70 0.79 4.77 9.78
N ASN A 71 0.74 4.07 10.92
CA ASN A 71 0.27 4.61 12.20
C ASN A 71 1.42 4.96 13.16
N SER A 72 2.66 4.95 12.67
CA SER A 72 3.82 5.32 13.47
C SER A 72 4.08 6.82 13.37
N VAL A 73 4.50 7.43 14.48
CA VAL A 73 4.93 8.82 14.52
C VAL A 73 6.30 8.94 13.85
N LEU A 74 6.47 9.98 13.03
CA LEU A 74 7.77 10.31 12.46
C LEU A 74 8.71 10.80 13.57
N VAL A 75 9.94 10.27 13.57
CA VAL A 75 10.96 10.59 14.56
C VAL A 75 12.24 10.97 13.82
N ASP A 76 12.92 12.01 14.31
CA ASP A 76 14.28 12.34 13.91
C ASP A 76 15.25 11.58 14.82
N TYR A 77 16.05 10.68 14.24
CA TYR A 77 17.05 9.90 14.95
C TYR A 77 18.37 10.67 15.17
N GLY A 78 18.48 11.91 14.70
CA GLY A 78 19.61 12.79 14.96
C GLY A 78 20.76 12.61 13.95
N HIS A 79 22.00 12.80 14.42
CA HIS A 79 23.17 13.00 13.56
C HIS A 79 23.32 11.94 12.46
N GLY A 80 23.19 12.38 11.20
CA GLY A 80 23.38 11.57 10.00
C GLY A 80 22.11 10.92 9.46
N TRP A 81 21.06 10.82 10.27
CA TRP A 81 19.76 10.30 9.86
C TRP A 81 18.95 11.35 9.11
N LYS A 82 18.25 10.91 8.06
CA LYS A 82 17.38 11.77 7.27
C LYS A 82 16.09 11.02 6.94
N LEU A 83 14.96 11.69 7.13
CA LEU A 83 13.68 11.14 6.69
C LEU A 83 13.56 11.27 5.17
N GLN A 84 13.26 10.16 4.51
CA GLN A 84 13.15 10.07 3.06
C GLN A 84 11.94 9.21 2.66
N THR A 85 11.32 9.54 1.53
CA THR A 85 10.23 8.73 0.99
C THR A 85 10.75 7.60 0.11
N VAL A 86 10.14 6.42 0.22
CA VAL A 86 10.32 5.31 -0.71
C VAL A 86 9.24 5.35 -1.79
N THR A 87 9.64 5.17 -3.04
CA THR A 87 8.74 5.18 -4.21
C THR A 87 8.60 3.79 -4.82
N GLU A 88 7.59 3.60 -5.68
CA GLU A 88 7.38 2.33 -6.40
C GLU A 88 8.59 1.93 -7.25
N ALA A 89 9.30 2.91 -7.82
CA ALA A 89 10.50 2.67 -8.60
C ALA A 89 11.64 2.12 -7.73
N ASP A 90 11.74 2.53 -6.47
CA ASP A 90 12.78 2.06 -5.54
C ASP A 90 12.55 0.59 -5.11
N LEU A 91 11.28 0.14 -5.06
CA LEU A 91 10.92 -1.25 -4.75
C LEU A 91 11.26 -2.23 -5.89
N GLY A 92 11.46 -1.72 -7.11
CA GLY A 92 11.98 -2.48 -8.26
C GLY A 92 13.51 -2.45 -8.38
N VAL A 93 14.20 -1.66 -7.55
CA VAL A 93 15.66 -1.55 -7.49
C VAL A 93 16.17 -2.23 -6.21
N GLY A 94 15.62 -3.41 -5.92
CA GLY A 94 16.28 -4.36 -5.03
C GLY A 94 17.33 -5.12 -5.83
N VAL A 95 18.60 -4.94 -5.49
CA VAL A 95 19.78 -5.70 -5.98
C VAL A 95 20.28 -5.31 -7.38
N GLN A 96 21.22 -4.36 -7.42
CA GLN A 96 22.30 -4.48 -8.40
C GLN A 96 23.19 -5.65 -7.94
N ASN A 97 23.40 -6.61 -8.85
CA ASN A 97 24.17 -7.87 -8.71
C ASN A 97 23.38 -9.11 -8.25
N ALA A 98 22.49 -9.62 -9.09
CA ALA A 98 22.29 -11.06 -9.25
C ALA A 98 21.74 -11.32 -10.65
N GLU A 99 22.60 -11.88 -11.49
CA GLU A 99 22.25 -12.38 -12.81
C GLU A 99 21.33 -13.61 -12.67
N ASP A 100 20.36 -13.72 -13.59
CA ASP A 100 19.43 -14.83 -13.78
C ASP A 100 18.51 -15.22 -12.60
N LEU A 101 17.21 -14.87 -12.71
CA LEU A 101 16.05 -15.79 -12.61
C LEU A 101 14.71 -15.02 -12.78
N PRO A 102 13.64 -15.66 -13.28
CA PRO A 102 12.48 -14.98 -13.85
C PRO A 102 11.50 -14.44 -12.80
N ALA A 103 10.94 -13.27 -13.11
CA ALA A 103 9.96 -12.54 -12.31
C ALA A 103 8.74 -13.41 -11.94
N MET A 104 8.51 -13.60 -10.64
CA MET A 104 7.22 -14.04 -10.11
C MET A 104 6.36 -12.81 -9.77
N PRO A 105 5.07 -12.79 -10.15
CA PRO A 105 4.18 -11.68 -9.82
C PRO A 105 3.72 -11.83 -8.36
N MET A 106 4.17 -10.94 -7.48
CA MET A 106 3.69 -10.88 -6.10
C MET A 106 2.39 -10.05 -5.99
N PRO A 107 1.50 -10.36 -5.01
CA PRO A 107 0.14 -9.83 -4.98
C PRO A 107 0.07 -8.38 -4.49
N ILE A 108 -0.84 -7.63 -5.09
CA ILE A 108 -1.17 -6.22 -4.78
C ILE A 108 -1.65 -6.09 -3.32
N PRO A 109 -1.18 -5.09 -2.53
CA PRO A 109 -1.69 -4.83 -1.18
C PRO A 109 -3.15 -4.34 -1.22
N ILE A 110 -4.01 -4.96 -0.42
CA ILE A 110 -5.44 -4.60 -0.26
C ILE A 110 -5.54 -3.28 0.55
N PRO A 111 -6.34 -2.28 0.12
CA PRO A 111 -6.57 -1.07 0.92
C PRO A 111 -7.48 -1.38 2.12
N ILE A 112 -7.00 -1.09 3.33
CA ILE A 112 -7.80 -1.15 4.57
C ILE A 112 -8.74 0.08 4.61
N PRO A 113 -10.07 -0.08 4.78
CA PRO A 113 -10.99 1.05 4.93
C PRO A 113 -10.87 1.67 6.33
N ILE A 114 -10.49 2.94 6.41
CA ILE A 114 -10.56 3.74 7.65
C ILE A 114 -11.97 4.36 7.73
N PRO A 115 -12.73 4.23 8.83
CA PRO A 115 -14.02 4.90 8.98
C PRO A 115 -13.81 6.38 9.32
N ILE A 116 -14.23 7.27 8.43
CA ILE A 116 -14.18 8.73 8.64
C ILE A 116 -15.47 9.16 9.35
N ALA A 117 -15.31 9.69 10.57
CA ALA A 117 -16.36 10.37 11.32
C ALA A 117 -16.74 11.72 10.70
N ASN A 118 -18.02 12.03 10.81
CA ASN A 118 -18.78 13.00 10.06
C ASN A 118 -18.59 14.40 10.68
N SER A 119 -18.19 15.39 9.90
CA SER A 119 -18.50 16.79 10.21
C SER A 119 -18.71 17.60 8.93
N SER A 120 -19.71 18.48 9.02
CA SER A 120 -20.48 19.12 7.97
C SER A 120 -19.80 20.33 7.33
N GLY A 121 -20.07 20.52 6.03
CA GLY A 121 -20.24 21.85 5.43
C GLY A 121 -19.13 22.34 4.50
N ALA A 122 -19.34 22.18 3.19
CA ALA A 122 -19.16 23.22 2.16
C ALA A 122 -19.23 22.58 0.76
N ALA A 123 -20.33 22.85 0.06
CA ALA A 123 -20.52 22.46 -1.32
C ALA A 123 -19.71 23.39 -2.25
N CYS A 124 -18.84 22.83 -3.08
CA CYS A 124 -18.43 23.45 -4.34
C CYS A 124 -18.56 22.42 -5.47
N SER A 125 -19.58 22.64 -6.29
CA SER A 125 -19.83 21.96 -7.54
C SER A 125 -18.73 22.30 -8.55
N ALA A 126 -18.00 21.28 -9.00
CA ALA A 126 -17.19 21.35 -10.20
C ALA A 126 -17.53 20.16 -11.10
N LYS A 127 -18.51 20.36 -11.96
CA LYS A 127 -18.83 19.46 -13.07
C LYS A 127 -17.84 19.72 -14.21
N ARG A 128 -16.80 18.89 -14.36
CA ARG A 128 -16.37 18.36 -15.66
C ARG A 128 -15.76 16.98 -15.50
N VAL A 129 -16.41 16.07 -16.22
CA VAL A 129 -16.11 14.68 -16.42
C VAL A 129 -14.82 14.52 -17.22
N SER A 130 -13.86 13.81 -16.65
CA SER A 130 -13.07 12.82 -17.36
C SER A 130 -12.84 11.65 -16.40
N LYS A 131 -13.52 10.53 -16.69
CA LYS A 131 -13.38 9.25 -15.99
C LYS A 131 -11.91 8.90 -15.79
N PRO A 132 -11.46 8.54 -14.57
CA PRO A 132 -10.62 7.39 -14.41
C PRO A 132 -11.56 6.18 -14.33
N GLN A 133 -11.49 5.28 -15.30
CA GLN A 133 -12.12 3.96 -15.16
C GLN A 133 -11.54 3.26 -13.92
N PRO A 134 -12.36 2.82 -12.94
CA PRO A 134 -12.03 1.66 -12.13
C PRO A 134 -12.77 0.47 -12.77
N VAL A 135 -12.33 0.04 -13.96
CA VAL A 135 -12.94 -1.15 -14.61
C VAL A 135 -12.50 -2.45 -13.92
N THR A 136 -11.64 -2.38 -12.92
CA THR A 136 -11.17 -3.56 -12.18
C THR A 136 -12.14 -4.03 -11.09
N THR A 137 -12.95 -3.15 -10.48
CA THR A 137 -13.82 -3.54 -9.35
C THR A 137 -15.05 -4.35 -9.79
N SER A 138 -15.71 -3.96 -10.88
CA SER A 138 -16.92 -4.66 -11.34
C SER A 138 -16.60 -6.02 -11.98
N LEU A 139 -15.51 -6.11 -12.75
CA LEU A 139 -15.02 -7.38 -13.28
C LEU A 139 -14.62 -8.34 -12.16
N TYR A 140 -13.98 -7.86 -11.10
CA TYR A 140 -13.62 -8.69 -9.96
C TYR A 140 -14.85 -9.18 -9.18
N ILE A 141 -15.82 -8.30 -8.90
CA ILE A 141 -17.09 -8.70 -8.28
C ILE A 141 -17.84 -9.73 -9.16
N GLY A 142 -17.84 -9.51 -10.48
CA GLY A 142 -18.45 -10.44 -11.43
C GLY A 142 -17.78 -11.81 -11.43
N LYS A 143 -16.44 -11.86 -11.37
CA LYS A 143 -15.67 -13.10 -11.26
C LYS A 143 -16.01 -13.87 -9.98
N ILE A 144 -16.18 -13.17 -8.87
CA ILE A 144 -16.57 -13.78 -7.59
C ILE A 144 -18.00 -14.35 -7.69
N VAL A 145 -18.97 -13.58 -8.16
CA VAL A 145 -20.37 -14.02 -8.29
C VAL A 145 -20.50 -15.19 -9.27
N LEU A 146 -19.74 -15.18 -10.36
CA LEU A 146 -19.70 -16.27 -11.33
C LEU A 146 -19.15 -17.55 -10.70
N ALA A 147 -18.04 -17.46 -9.96
CA ALA A 147 -17.46 -18.61 -9.27
C ALA A 147 -18.43 -19.21 -8.24
N PHE A 148 -19.08 -18.37 -7.43
CA PHE A 148 -20.11 -18.83 -6.49
C PHE A 148 -21.29 -19.50 -7.21
N SER A 149 -21.77 -18.91 -8.31
CA SER A 149 -22.85 -19.50 -9.12
C SER A 149 -22.49 -20.91 -9.60
N PHE A 150 -21.27 -21.10 -10.11
CA PHE A 150 -20.80 -22.43 -10.51
C PHE A 150 -20.75 -23.40 -9.34
N ILE A 151 -20.21 -23.00 -8.18
CA ILE A 151 -20.15 -23.85 -6.98
C ILE A 151 -21.55 -24.30 -6.56
N PHE A 152 -22.53 -23.40 -6.54
CA PHE A 152 -23.90 -23.75 -6.17
C PHE A 152 -24.56 -24.68 -7.19
N VAL A 153 -24.40 -24.41 -8.49
CA VAL A 153 -24.97 -25.27 -9.55
C VAL A 153 -24.34 -26.65 -9.54
N PHE A 154 -23.01 -26.75 -9.52
CA PHE A 154 -22.31 -28.03 -9.45
C PHE A 154 -22.62 -28.77 -8.14
N GLY A 155 -22.68 -28.05 -7.02
CA GLY A 155 -23.06 -28.63 -5.72
C GLY A 155 -24.48 -29.19 -5.72
N ALA A 156 -25.45 -28.47 -6.29
CA ALA A 156 -26.83 -28.94 -6.40
C ALA A 156 -26.94 -30.17 -7.32
N ILE A 157 -26.31 -30.14 -8.50
CA ILE A 157 -26.28 -31.27 -9.43
C ILE A 157 -25.62 -32.49 -8.76
N PHE A 158 -24.48 -32.29 -8.10
CA PHE A 158 -23.77 -33.35 -7.40
C PHE A 158 -24.61 -33.95 -6.26
N THR A 159 -25.29 -33.11 -5.48
CA THR A 159 -26.19 -33.57 -4.41
C THR A 159 -27.33 -34.40 -4.99
N LEU A 160 -27.95 -33.95 -6.08
CA LEU A 160 -29.03 -34.67 -6.75
C LEU A 160 -28.53 -35.99 -7.36
N ALA A 161 -27.29 -36.04 -7.86
CA ALA A 161 -26.65 -37.25 -8.33
C ALA A 161 -26.35 -38.24 -7.18
N LEU A 162 -25.93 -37.76 -6.00
CA LEU A 162 -25.73 -38.59 -4.81
C LEU A 162 -27.04 -39.11 -4.23
N GLU A 163 -28.10 -38.31 -4.25
CA GLU A 163 -29.43 -38.74 -3.83
C GLU A 163 -29.99 -39.83 -4.77
N ASN A 164 -29.70 -39.72 -6.07
CA ASN A 164 -30.11 -40.68 -7.08
C ASN A 164 -29.02 -41.69 -7.47
N LEU A 165 -28.00 -41.87 -6.61
CA LEU A 165 -26.82 -42.69 -6.89
C LEU A 165 -27.14 -44.11 -7.37
N PRO A 166 -28.10 -44.85 -6.78
CA PRO A 166 -28.43 -46.20 -7.24
C PRO A 166 -28.94 -46.22 -8.69
N SER A 167 -29.83 -45.27 -9.03
CA SER A 167 -30.38 -45.10 -10.39
C SER A 167 -29.30 -44.67 -11.38
N LEU A 168 -28.37 -43.80 -10.95
CA LEU A 168 -27.27 -43.32 -11.77
C LEU A 168 -26.25 -44.43 -12.09
N ILE A 169 -25.97 -45.33 -11.14
CA ILE A 169 -25.14 -46.52 -11.36
C ILE A 169 -25.80 -47.47 -12.36
N LEU A 170 -27.11 -47.70 -12.24
CA LEU A 170 -27.85 -48.54 -13.19
C LEU A 170 -27.88 -47.94 -14.60
N PHE A 171 -28.04 -46.61 -14.71
CA PHE A 171 -27.98 -45.90 -15.98
C PHE A 171 -26.62 -46.05 -16.66
N ILE A 172 -25.51 -45.87 -15.93
CA ILE A 172 -24.15 -46.04 -16.47
C ILE A 172 -23.91 -47.48 -16.91
N LYS A 173 -24.37 -48.48 -16.15
CA LYS A 173 -24.27 -49.90 -16.55
C LYS A 173 -25.10 -50.27 -17.77
N SER A 174 -26.15 -49.51 -18.08
CA SER A 174 -27.00 -49.73 -19.27
C SER A 174 -26.51 -48.96 -20.50
N ALA A 175 -25.72 -47.89 -20.31
CA ALA A 175 -25.15 -47.08 -21.37
C ALA A 175 -23.79 -47.61 -21.86
N MET A 176 -23.20 -48.56 -21.13
CA MET A 176 -22.00 -49.31 -21.47
C MET A 176 -22.39 -50.65 -22.11
#